data_AF-A0AAV2A176-F1
#
_entry.id   AF-A0AAV2A176-F1
#
_cell.length_a   1.000
_cell.length_b   1.000
_cell.length_c   1.000
_cell.angle_alpha   90.00
_cell.angle_beta   90.00
_cell.angle_gamma   90.00
#
_symmetry.space_group_name_H-M   'P 1'
#
loop_
_entity.id
_entity.type
_entity.pdbx_description
1 polymer ?
#
loop_
_entity_poly.entity_id
_entity_poly.type
_entity_poly.pdbx_seq_one_letter_code
_entity_poly.pdbx_strand_id
1 'polypeptide(L)'
;MEIYMYCLLFAALFAVGDFQSANQRKIECINSKLTNDIGNQGYTSCQSTNQALAIPKIKQCVTDWLKEKGVVQTASNGQMTVNAAAFATKAGEMRSSNTGRAMEACKNRPNNDRMYQEAARATQCIFEEVKKTCR
;
A
#
# COMPACT_ATOMS: atom_id res chain seq x y z
N MET A 1 31.16 20.15 38.09
CA MET A 1 29.75 19.71 38.21
C MET A 1 29.28 19.36 36.79
N GLU A 2 29.78 18.26 36.24
CA GLU A 2 29.68 17.90 34.81
C GLU A 2 28.76 16.68 34.59
N ILE A 3 27.61 16.65 35.25
CA ILE A 3 26.68 15.50 35.18
C ILE A 3 25.43 15.80 34.34
N TYR A 4 25.20 17.06 33.96
CA TYR A 4 23.94 17.47 33.33
C TYR A 4 23.95 17.55 31.79
N MET A 5 25.09 17.36 31.14
CA MET A 5 25.21 17.51 29.67
C MET A 5 25.10 16.19 28.88
N TYR A 6 24.90 15.05 29.56
CA TYR A 6 24.67 13.76 28.89
C TYR A 6 23.21 13.34 28.85
N CYS A 7 22.32 13.89 29.69
CA CYS A 7 20.91 13.48 29.71
C CYS A 7 20.12 13.91 28.46
N LEU A 8 20.54 14.97 27.76
CA LEU A 8 19.84 15.46 26.56
C LEU A 8 20.21 14.70 25.28
N LEU A 9 21.35 14.00 25.25
CA LEU A 9 21.79 13.22 24.08
C LEU A 9 21.16 11.82 24.04
N PHE A 10 20.78 11.24 25.17
CA PHE A 10 20.10 9.94 25.21
C PHE A 10 18.61 10.03 24.83
N ALA A 11 17.91 11.11 25.19
CA ALA A 11 16.50 11.28 24.86
C ALA A 11 16.23 11.32 23.34
N ALA A 12 17.16 11.84 22.54
CA ALA A 12 17.05 11.85 21.09
C ALA A 12 17.19 10.45 20.45
N LEU A 13 17.98 9.55 21.05
CA LEU A 13 18.14 8.18 20.55
C LEU A 13 16.89 7.33 20.77
N PHE A 14 16.21 7.51 21.90
CA PHE A 14 14.94 6.82 22.18
C PHE A 14 13.80 7.37 21.30
N ALA A 15 13.73 8.69 21.08
CA ALA A 15 12.73 9.29 20.21
C ALA A 15 12.87 8.87 18.73
N VAL A 16 14.10 8.71 18.22
CA VAL A 16 14.35 8.25 16.84
C VAL A 16 14.09 6.74 16.70
N GLY A 17 14.43 5.94 17.72
CA GLY A 17 14.13 4.51 17.78
C GLY A 17 12.63 4.20 17.81
N ASP A 18 11.86 4.98 18.59
CA ASP A 18 10.40 4.86 18.64
C ASP A 18 9.75 5.29 17.32
N PHE A 19 10.28 6.32 16.65
CA PHE A 19 9.76 6.78 15.36
C PHE A 19 10.02 5.77 14.23
N GLN A 20 11.21 5.17 14.18
CA GLN A 20 11.53 4.12 13.21
C GLN A 20 10.71 2.84 13.47
N SER A 21 10.58 2.42 14.72
CA SER A 21 9.81 1.22 15.06
C SER A 21 8.30 1.39 14.80
N ALA A 22 7.74 2.57 15.07
CA ALA A 22 6.34 2.88 14.74
C ALA A 22 6.10 2.89 13.23
N ASN A 23 7.03 3.45 12.44
CA ASN A 23 6.90 3.47 10.98
C ASN A 23 7.06 2.06 10.37
N GLN A 24 7.97 1.25 10.92
CA GLN A 24 8.14 -0.15 10.53
C GLN A 24 6.87 -0.97 10.81
N ARG A 25 6.28 -0.86 12.01
CA ARG A 25 5.02 -1.55 12.35
C ARG A 25 3.87 -1.17 11.42
N LYS A 26 3.79 0.09 10.98
CA LYS A 26 2.81 0.52 9.98
C LYS A 26 3.01 -0.18 8.64
N ILE A 27 4.25 -0.23 8.16
CA ILE A 27 4.58 -0.91 6.89
C ILE A 27 4.27 -2.40 6.97
N GLU A 28 4.62 -3.05 8.07
CA GLU A 28 4.31 -4.46 8.33
C GLU A 28 2.80 -4.72 8.37
N CYS A 29 2.03 -3.86 9.04
CA CYS A 29 0.57 -3.93 9.06
C CYS A 29 -0.04 -3.81 7.64
N ILE A 30 0.44 -2.85 6.84
CA ILE A 30 -0.03 -2.66 5.47
C ILE A 30 0.29 -3.90 4.63
N ASN A 31 1.54 -4.39 4.70
CA ASN A 31 1.98 -5.58 3.98
C ASN A 31 1.16 -6.81 4.36
N SER A 32 0.92 -7.02 5.65
CA SER A 32 0.12 -8.15 6.15
C SER A 32 -1.32 -8.09 5.64
N LYS A 33 -1.99 -6.95 5.73
CA LYS A 33 -3.38 -6.79 5.24
C LYS A 33 -3.48 -7.03 3.74
N LEU A 34 -2.60 -6.42 2.95
CA LEU A 34 -2.58 -6.58 1.50
C LEU A 34 -2.28 -8.04 1.13
N THR A 35 -1.22 -8.63 1.70
CA THR A 35 -0.80 -10.01 1.42
C THR A 35 -1.86 -11.02 1.82
N ASN A 36 -2.55 -10.84 2.95
CA ASN A 36 -3.64 -11.74 3.36
C ASN A 36 -4.80 -11.68 2.36
N ASP A 37 -5.20 -10.47 1.96
CA ASP A 37 -6.35 -10.29 1.07
C ASP A 37 -6.06 -10.79 -0.35
N ILE A 38 -4.86 -10.56 -0.90
CA ILE A 38 -4.46 -11.01 -2.24
C ILE A 38 -3.93 -12.46 -2.25
N GLY A 39 -3.35 -12.93 -1.15
CA GLY A 39 -2.84 -14.29 -1.00
C GLY A 39 -3.95 -15.33 -0.96
N ASN A 40 -5.09 -14.97 -0.35
CA ASN A 40 -6.34 -15.72 -0.48
C ASN A 40 -6.90 -15.74 -1.91
N GLN A 41 -6.29 -14.99 -2.84
CA GLN A 41 -6.63 -14.94 -4.26
C GLN A 41 -5.51 -15.54 -5.15
N GLY A 42 -4.55 -16.26 -4.55
CA GLY A 42 -3.48 -17.00 -5.25
C GLY A 42 -2.13 -16.30 -5.36
N TYR A 43 -1.90 -15.16 -4.69
CA TYR A 43 -0.68 -14.36 -4.83
C TYR A 43 0.28 -14.49 -3.63
N THR A 44 1.54 -14.86 -3.86
CA THR A 44 2.38 -15.49 -2.83
C THR A 44 2.99 -14.56 -1.77
N SER A 45 3.36 -13.30 -2.08
CA SER A 45 3.90 -12.35 -1.07
C SER A 45 4.24 -10.97 -1.65
N CYS A 46 3.95 -9.89 -0.90
CA CYS A 46 4.39 -8.50 -1.21
C CYS A 46 5.65 -8.03 -0.46
N GLN A 47 6.33 -8.92 0.28
CA GLN A 47 7.32 -8.50 1.27
C GLN A 47 8.70 -8.18 0.65
N SER A 48 9.43 -7.26 1.27
CA SER A 48 10.84 -6.94 1.00
C SER A 48 11.64 -7.05 2.28
N THR A 49 12.84 -7.62 2.22
CA THR A 49 13.81 -7.64 3.32
C THR A 49 14.53 -6.28 3.48
N ASN A 50 14.50 -5.44 2.45
CA ASN A 50 15.02 -4.07 2.49
C ASN A 50 13.89 -3.08 2.81
N GLN A 51 13.96 -2.42 3.97
CA GLN A 51 12.97 -1.45 4.43
C GLN A 51 12.79 -0.24 3.49
N ALA A 52 13.89 0.28 2.92
CA ALA A 52 13.81 1.41 1.99
C ALA A 52 13.00 1.07 0.72
N LEU A 53 12.97 -0.22 0.37
CA LEU A 53 12.23 -0.73 -0.78
C LEU A 53 10.87 -1.36 -0.41
N ALA A 54 10.50 -1.40 0.87
CA ALA A 54 9.29 -2.07 1.31
C ALA A 54 8.02 -1.46 0.69
N ILE A 55 7.87 -0.13 0.75
CA ILE A 55 6.70 0.55 0.17
C ILE A 55 6.65 0.41 -1.36
N PRO A 56 7.74 0.68 -2.12
CA PRO A 56 7.76 0.42 -3.56
C PRO A 56 7.39 -1.03 -3.92
N LYS A 57 7.92 -2.02 -3.19
CA LYS A 57 7.66 -3.44 -3.42
C LYS A 57 6.19 -3.80 -3.18
N ILE A 58 5.60 -3.29 -2.09
CA ILE A 58 4.18 -3.48 -1.77
C ILE A 58 3.29 -2.91 -2.89
N LYS A 59 3.59 -1.70 -3.37
CA LYS A 59 2.83 -1.09 -4.47
C LYS A 59 2.97 -1.87 -5.77
N GLN A 60 4.19 -2.29 -6.11
CA GLN A 60 4.40 -3.11 -7.29
C GLN A 60 3.60 -4.43 -7.21
N CYS A 61 3.67 -5.11 -6.07
CA CYS A 61 2.93 -6.35 -5.82
C CYS A 61 1.41 -6.20 -6.03
N VAL A 62 0.80 -5.14 -5.47
CA VAL A 62 -0.62 -4.84 -5.69
C VAL A 62 -0.91 -4.57 -7.16
N THR A 63 -0.01 -3.89 -7.87
CA THR A 63 -0.16 -3.58 -9.30
C THR A 63 -0.11 -4.86 -10.14
N ASP A 64 0.82 -5.76 -9.84
CA ASP A 64 0.96 -7.06 -10.51
C ASP A 64 -0.27 -7.95 -10.26
N TRP A 65 -0.77 -7.97 -9.02
CA TRP A 65 -2.02 -8.68 -8.71
C TRP A 65 -3.22 -8.10 -9.46
N LEU A 66 -3.37 -6.77 -9.53
CA LEU A 66 -4.42 -6.13 -10.31
C LEU A 66 -4.31 -6.46 -11.81
N LYS A 67 -3.08 -6.57 -12.33
CA LYS A 67 -2.83 -6.99 -13.71
C LYS A 67 -3.25 -8.44 -13.94
N GLU A 68 -2.90 -9.35 -13.04
CA GLU A 68 -3.31 -10.76 -13.08
C GLU A 68 -4.84 -10.91 -13.06
N LYS A 69 -5.55 -10.05 -12.32
CA LYS A 69 -7.02 -10.03 -12.27
C LYS A 69 -7.67 -9.26 -13.43
N GLY A 70 -6.90 -8.82 -14.43
CA GLY A 70 -7.41 -8.10 -15.60
C GLY A 70 -7.87 -6.67 -15.32
N VAL A 71 -7.58 -6.14 -14.13
CA VAL A 71 -7.92 -4.77 -13.74
C VAL A 71 -6.93 -3.77 -14.32
N VAL A 72 -5.63 -4.10 -14.32
CA VAL A 72 -4.59 -3.31 -14.98
C VAL A 72 -4.30 -3.85 -16.37
N GLN A 73 -4.23 -2.96 -17.36
CA GLN A 73 -3.93 -3.28 -18.75
C GLN A 73 -2.66 -2.54 -19.18
N THR A 74 -1.78 -3.20 -19.91
CA THR A 74 -0.58 -2.59 -20.50
C THR A 74 -0.85 -2.29 -21.96
N ALA A 75 -0.87 -1.01 -22.32
CA ALA A 75 -0.99 -0.56 -23.70
C ALA A 75 0.27 -0.87 -24.51
N SER A 76 0.18 -0.84 -25.84
CA SER A 76 1.30 -1.15 -26.74
C SER A 76 2.52 -0.22 -26.58
N ASN A 77 2.32 0.98 -26.02
CA ASN A 77 3.38 1.93 -25.67
C ASN A 77 4.00 1.68 -24.28
N GLY A 78 3.63 0.59 -23.61
CA GLY A 78 4.10 0.25 -22.26
C GLY A 78 3.35 0.93 -21.11
N GLN A 79 2.41 1.83 -21.39
CA GLN A 79 1.64 2.51 -20.35
C GLN A 79 0.67 1.54 -19.67
N MET A 80 0.71 1.50 -18.33
CA MET A 80 -0.23 0.72 -17.54
C MET A 80 -1.42 1.58 -17.12
N THR A 81 -2.61 1.19 -17.56
CA THR A 81 -3.89 1.85 -17.26
C THR A 81 -4.79 0.91 -16.48
N VAL A 82 -5.90 1.41 -15.95
CA VAL A 82 -6.86 0.62 -15.18
C VAL A 82 -8.19 0.59 -15.92
N ASN A 83 -8.73 -0.61 -16.10
CA ASN A 83 -10.10 -0.78 -16.56
C ASN A 83 -11.06 -0.47 -15.40
N ALA A 84 -11.79 0.64 -15.50
CA ALA A 84 -12.68 1.12 -14.44
C ALA A 84 -13.78 0.11 -14.08
N ALA A 85 -14.35 -0.59 -15.07
CA ALA A 85 -15.39 -1.59 -14.83
C ALA A 85 -14.81 -2.81 -14.08
N ALA A 86 -13.67 -3.34 -14.53
CA ALA A 86 -12.99 -4.45 -13.85
C ALA A 86 -12.57 -4.07 -12.43
N PHE A 87 -12.08 -2.84 -12.23
CA PHE A 87 -11.75 -2.30 -10.90
C PHE A 87 -12.98 -2.25 -9.98
N ALA A 88 -14.12 -1.74 -10.48
CA ALA A 88 -15.36 -1.66 -9.70
C ALA A 88 -15.92 -3.06 -9.36
N THR A 89 -15.91 -3.98 -10.32
CA THR A 89 -16.32 -5.37 -10.11
C THR A 89 -15.44 -6.01 -9.03
N LYS A 90 -14.12 -5.89 -9.15
CA LYS A 90 -13.20 -6.51 -8.20
C LYS A 90 -13.31 -5.90 -6.79
N ALA A 91 -13.54 -4.59 -6.70
CA ALA A 91 -13.83 -3.93 -5.44
C ALA A 91 -15.08 -4.53 -4.77
N GLY A 92 -16.14 -4.80 -5.54
CA GLY A 92 -17.36 -5.43 -5.05
C GLY A 92 -17.18 -6.87 -4.57
N GLU A 93 -16.46 -7.69 -5.35
CA GLU A 93 -16.11 -9.07 -4.97
C GLU A 93 -15.36 -9.14 -3.64
N MET A 94 -14.50 -8.15 -3.38
CA MET A 94 -13.63 -8.10 -2.21
C MET A 94 -14.15 -7.16 -1.11
N ARG A 95 -15.41 -6.72 -1.14
CA ARG A 95 -15.95 -5.68 -0.24
C ARG A 95 -15.74 -5.92 1.27
N SER A 96 -15.57 -7.17 1.69
CA SER A 96 -15.31 -7.54 3.10
C SER A 96 -13.84 -7.43 3.51
N SER A 97 -12.91 -7.37 2.55
CA SER A 97 -11.47 -7.31 2.77
C SER A 97 -10.98 -5.87 2.92
N ASN A 98 -9.77 -5.68 3.45
CA ASN A 98 -9.17 -4.35 3.56
C ASN A 98 -8.86 -3.77 2.17
N THR A 99 -8.34 -4.60 1.27
CA THR A 99 -8.04 -4.23 -0.11
C THR A 99 -9.31 -3.86 -0.88
N GLY A 100 -10.40 -4.62 -0.77
CA GLY A 100 -11.65 -4.31 -1.47
C GLY A 100 -12.32 -3.04 -0.95
N ARG A 101 -12.34 -2.83 0.38
CA ARG A 101 -12.79 -1.55 0.96
C ARG A 101 -11.95 -0.37 0.50
N ALA A 102 -10.64 -0.55 0.40
CA ALA A 102 -9.73 0.48 -0.11
C ALA A 102 -10.00 0.78 -1.59
N MET A 103 -10.21 -0.24 -2.43
CA MET A 103 -10.61 -0.06 -3.83
C MET A 103 -11.96 0.67 -3.93
N GLU A 104 -12.94 0.31 -3.10
CA GLU A 104 -14.24 0.98 -3.06
C GLU A 104 -14.12 2.46 -2.69
N ALA A 105 -13.34 2.78 -1.66
CA ALA A 105 -13.05 4.15 -1.30
C ALA A 105 -12.36 4.91 -2.45
N CYS A 106 -11.41 4.28 -3.13
CA CYS A 106 -10.67 4.87 -4.24
C CYS A 106 -11.57 5.17 -5.46
N LYS A 107 -12.47 4.27 -5.85
CA LYS A 107 -13.42 4.55 -6.95
C LYS A 107 -14.39 5.68 -6.60
N ASN A 108 -14.70 5.91 -5.32
CA ASN A 108 -15.65 6.93 -4.90
C ASN A 108 -15.00 8.31 -4.66
N ARG A 109 -13.69 8.46 -4.92
CA ARG A 109 -13.00 9.75 -4.80
C ARG A 109 -13.41 10.71 -5.93
N PRO A 110 -13.46 12.02 -5.66
CA PRO A 110 -13.64 13.02 -6.71
C PRO A 110 -12.54 12.91 -7.77
N ASN A 111 -12.90 13.04 -9.06
CA ASN A 111 -11.97 12.97 -10.19
C ASN A 111 -11.19 11.65 -10.30
N ASN A 112 -11.83 10.53 -9.95
CA ASN A 112 -11.27 9.18 -10.07
C ASN A 112 -10.86 8.81 -11.51
N ASP A 113 -11.37 9.47 -12.56
CA ASP A 113 -10.97 9.22 -13.95
C ASP A 113 -9.44 9.31 -14.15
N ARG A 114 -8.79 10.26 -13.47
CA ARG A 114 -7.32 10.40 -13.49
C ARG A 114 -6.60 9.25 -12.80
N MET A 115 -7.25 8.59 -11.84
CA MET A 115 -6.72 7.39 -11.21
C MET A 115 -6.65 6.23 -12.21
N TYR A 116 -7.61 6.16 -13.14
CA TYR A 116 -7.67 5.08 -14.13
C TYR A 116 -6.69 5.25 -15.30
N GLN A 117 -6.19 6.46 -15.53
CA GLN A 117 -5.18 6.75 -16.55
C GLN A 117 -3.80 6.15 -16.25
N GLU A 118 -3.50 5.89 -14.97
CA GLU A 118 -2.20 5.37 -14.54
C GLU A 118 -2.39 4.35 -13.41
N ALA A 119 -2.01 3.09 -13.64
CA ALA A 119 -2.09 2.04 -12.63
C ALA A 119 -1.37 2.41 -11.31
N ALA A 120 -0.26 3.15 -11.41
CA ALA A 120 0.48 3.65 -10.26
C ALA A 120 -0.38 4.52 -9.33
N ARG A 121 -1.31 5.33 -9.87
CA ARG A 121 -2.21 6.17 -9.08
C ARG A 121 -3.28 5.35 -8.37
N ALA A 122 -3.85 4.35 -9.04
CA ALA A 122 -4.80 3.44 -8.42
C ALA A 122 -4.17 2.66 -7.26
N THR A 123 -3.00 2.08 -7.50
CA THR A 123 -2.22 1.40 -6.47
C THR A 123 -1.85 2.31 -5.32
N GLN A 124 -1.40 3.54 -5.61
CA GLN A 124 -1.11 4.54 -4.58
C GLN A 124 -2.35 4.85 -3.73
N CYS A 125 -3.53 4.97 -4.34
CA CYS A 125 -4.76 5.19 -3.61
C CYS A 125 -5.08 4.02 -2.68
N ILE A 126 -5.05 2.79 -3.18
CA ILE A 126 -5.33 1.58 -2.37
C ILE A 126 -4.37 1.51 -1.18
N PHE A 127 -3.08 1.76 -1.43
CA PHE A 127 -2.07 1.77 -0.38
C PHE A 127 -2.38 2.79 0.72
N GLU A 128 -2.71 4.04 0.37
CA GLU A 128 -3.04 5.07 1.37
C GLU A 128 -4.33 4.77 2.13
N GLU A 129 -5.35 4.19 1.48
CA GLU A 129 -6.58 3.79 2.16
C GLU A 129 -6.34 2.63 3.14
N VAL A 130 -5.55 1.62 2.77
CA VAL A 130 -5.17 0.54 3.70
C VAL A 130 -4.33 1.09 4.85
N LYS A 131 -3.38 1.99 4.56
CA LYS A 131 -2.52 2.64 5.57
C LYS A 131 -3.32 3.36 6.65
N LYS A 132 -4.46 3.99 6.33
CA LYS A 132 -5.34 4.61 7.35
C LYS A 132 -5.88 3.62 8.37
N THR A 133 -5.93 2.33 8.04
CA THR A 133 -6.38 1.26 8.96
C THR A 133 -5.27 0.73 9.86
N CYS A 134 -4.01 1.13 9.63
CA CYS A 134 -2.84 0.74 10.38
C CYS A 134 -2.44 1.87 11.34
N ARG A 135 -2.50 1.58 12.65
CA ARG A 135 -2.14 2.53 13.71
C ARG A 135 -0.63 2.58 13.93
#